data_AF-A0AA37UCJ7-F1
#
_entry.id   AF-A0AA37UCJ7-F1
#
_cell.length_a   1.000
_cell.length_b   1.000
_cell.length_c   1.000
_cell.angle_alpha   90.00
_cell.angle_beta   90.00
_cell.angle_gamma   90.00
#
_symmetry.space_group_name_H-M   'P 1'
#
loop_
_entity.id
_entity.type
_entity.pdbx_description
1 polymer ?
#
loop_
_entity_poly.entity_id
_entity_poly.type
_entity_poly.pdbx_seq_one_letter_code
_entity_poly.pdbx_strand_id
1 'polypeptide(L)'
;MKFVIALNYYSPYVSGLTNVARDVAEGLAARGNEVVVVTTAHDRALASEEIINDVRVVRHPVAIRIGKGVVAPGLVGGIVREAVDADVVNLHAPMLEAGFAAALVKSRTAASVVLTYHCDVSLPPGPLNTLQGRLMDRASRMAARNADAVVVSTEDYARNSRISASLLPKLEVIAPGCHDRDRGTAEFRDGTGLHVGFLGRIVEEKGIDYLVRGFRALDDPAARLLIAGDFAQIAGGR
;
A
#
# COMPACT_ATOMS: atom_id res chain seq x y z
N MET A 1 -16.35 0.26 -17.50
CA MET A 1 -15.90 1.56 -16.97
C MET A 1 -14.40 1.66 -17.14
N LYS A 2 -13.83 2.86 -17.09
CA LYS A 2 -12.39 3.12 -17.08
C LYS A 2 -11.93 3.56 -15.68
N PHE A 3 -10.95 2.84 -15.14
CA PHE A 3 -10.35 3.09 -13.83
C PHE A 3 -8.89 3.50 -13.98
N VAL A 4 -8.49 4.54 -13.25
CA VAL A 4 -7.09 4.92 -13.08
C VAL A 4 -6.69 4.64 -11.65
N ILE A 5 -5.69 3.78 -11.46
CA ILE A 5 -5.15 3.44 -10.15
C ILE A 5 -3.76 4.06 -10.03
N ALA A 6 -3.55 4.91 -9.03
CA ALA A 6 -2.28 5.62 -8.87
C ALA A 6 -1.60 5.31 -7.55
N LEU A 7 -0.29 5.02 -7.63
CA LEU A 7 0.54 4.68 -6.47
C LEU A 7 2.03 4.83 -6.80
N ASN A 8 2.88 4.99 -5.78
CA ASN A 8 4.31 5.19 -6.03
C ASN A 8 5.02 3.91 -6.53
N TYR A 9 4.64 2.73 -6.03
CA TYR A 9 5.27 1.46 -6.38
C TYR A 9 4.24 0.41 -6.79
N TYR A 10 4.37 -0.10 -8.01
CA TYR A 10 3.59 -1.22 -8.54
C TYR A 10 4.49 -2.42 -8.87
N SER A 11 3.91 -3.48 -9.46
CA SER A 11 4.63 -4.67 -9.92
C SER A 11 5.90 -4.32 -10.71
N PRO A 12 7.03 -5.03 -10.49
CA PRO A 12 7.22 -6.22 -9.62
C PRO A 12 7.53 -5.89 -8.14
N TYR A 13 7.42 -4.64 -7.70
CA TYR A 13 7.66 -4.28 -6.31
C TYR A 13 6.67 -4.96 -5.36
N VAL A 14 7.16 -5.57 -4.28
CA VAL A 14 6.32 -6.31 -3.32
C VAL A 14 6.14 -5.51 -2.04
N SER A 15 4.90 -5.14 -1.75
CA SER A 15 4.50 -4.56 -0.46
C SER A 15 3.01 -4.80 -0.21
N GLY A 16 2.55 -4.63 1.03
CA GLY A 16 1.12 -4.77 1.36
C GLY A 16 0.23 -3.83 0.52
N LEU A 17 0.56 -2.54 0.49
CA LEU A 17 -0.14 -1.53 -0.31
C LEU A 17 -0.12 -1.90 -1.81
N THR A 18 1.07 -2.24 -2.33
CA THR A 18 1.24 -2.59 -3.74
C THR A 18 0.42 -3.81 -4.13
N ASN A 19 0.39 -4.83 -3.28
CA ASN A 19 -0.40 -6.04 -3.52
C ASN A 19 -1.89 -5.72 -3.51
N VAL A 20 -2.38 -4.94 -2.56
CA VAL A 20 -3.80 -4.53 -2.56
C VAL A 20 -4.16 -3.74 -3.82
N ALA A 21 -3.30 -2.81 -4.25
CA ALA A 21 -3.53 -2.07 -5.49
C ALA A 21 -3.53 -2.97 -6.73
N ARG A 22 -2.64 -3.97 -6.77
CA ARG A 22 -2.61 -4.97 -7.84
C ARG A 22 -3.89 -5.80 -7.85
N ASP A 23 -4.29 -6.32 -6.70
CA ASP A 23 -5.49 -7.16 -6.57
C ASP A 23 -6.76 -6.38 -6.98
N VAL A 24 -6.84 -5.10 -6.61
CA VAL A 24 -7.93 -4.21 -7.07
C VAL A 24 -7.86 -3.98 -8.58
N ALA A 25 -6.68 -3.69 -9.13
CA ALA A 25 -6.50 -3.42 -10.56
C ALA A 25 -6.88 -4.64 -11.41
N GLU A 26 -6.28 -5.79 -11.12
CA GLU A 26 -6.49 -7.05 -11.83
C GLU A 26 -7.92 -7.56 -11.63
N GLY A 27 -8.47 -7.43 -10.41
CA GLY A 27 -9.85 -7.79 -10.13
C GLY A 27 -10.88 -6.93 -10.87
N LEU A 28 -10.60 -5.65 -11.11
CA LEU A 28 -11.43 -4.78 -11.94
C LEU A 28 -11.30 -5.11 -13.42
N ALA A 29 -10.08 -5.34 -13.92
CA ALA A 29 -9.82 -5.73 -15.30
C ALA A 29 -10.50 -7.05 -15.65
N ALA A 30 -10.38 -8.06 -14.78
CA ALA A 30 -11.03 -9.36 -14.93
C ALA A 30 -12.57 -9.28 -14.98
N ARG A 31 -13.18 -8.19 -14.49
CA ARG A 31 -14.61 -7.90 -14.60
C ARG A 31 -14.99 -7.14 -15.87
N GLY A 32 -14.07 -7.04 -16.85
CA GLY A 32 -14.30 -6.40 -18.14
C GLY A 32 -14.15 -4.87 -18.13
N ASN A 33 -13.45 -4.30 -17.15
CA ASN A 33 -13.18 -2.86 -17.11
C ASN A 33 -11.84 -2.51 -17.75
N GLU A 34 -11.74 -1.31 -18.31
CA GLU A 34 -10.45 -0.75 -18.71
C GLU A 34 -9.73 -0.24 -17.44
N VAL A 35 -8.53 -0.75 -17.19
CA VAL A 35 -7.75 -0.37 -16.00
C VAL A 35 -6.37 0.11 -16.40
N VAL A 36 -6.04 1.32 -15.97
CA VAL A 36 -4.71 1.92 -16.12
C VAL A 36 -4.09 2.13 -14.74
N VAL A 37 -2.90 1.59 -14.53
CA VAL A 37 -2.08 1.90 -13.36
C VAL A 37 -1.07 2.97 -13.72
N VAL A 38 -1.07 4.09 -13.01
CA VAL A 38 -0.08 5.16 -13.15
C VAL A 38 0.86 5.14 -11.95
N THR A 39 2.14 4.86 -12.19
CA THR A 39 3.11 4.62 -11.12
C THR A 39 4.50 5.18 -11.44
N THR A 40 5.47 4.96 -10.57
CA THR A 40 6.87 5.38 -10.82
C THR A 40 7.73 4.22 -11.33
N ALA A 41 8.70 4.55 -12.17
CA ALA A 41 9.76 3.64 -12.59
C ALA A 41 10.79 3.48 -11.45
N HIS A 42 10.42 2.71 -10.43
CA HIS A 42 11.27 2.43 -9.27
C HIS A 42 12.51 1.58 -9.62
N ASP A 43 12.46 0.85 -10.73
CA ASP A 43 13.61 0.25 -11.38
C ASP A 43 13.67 0.75 -12.83
N ARG A 44 14.86 1.19 -13.26
CA ARG A 44 15.10 1.74 -14.60
C ARG A 44 15.10 0.68 -15.69
N ALA A 45 15.24 -0.60 -15.33
CA ALA A 45 15.15 -1.71 -16.27
C ALA A 45 13.69 -2.02 -16.68
N LEU A 46 12.70 -1.51 -15.93
CA LEU A 46 11.29 -1.74 -16.23
C LEU A 46 10.85 -0.91 -17.44
N ALA A 47 9.94 -1.48 -18.23
CA ALA A 47 9.31 -0.76 -19.33
C ALA A 47 8.54 0.47 -18.82
N SER A 48 8.59 1.56 -19.59
CA SER A 48 7.81 2.76 -19.32
C SER A 48 6.31 2.52 -19.46
N GLU A 49 5.93 1.56 -20.31
CA GLU A 49 4.55 1.10 -20.49
C GLU A 49 4.53 -0.39 -20.81
N GLU A 50 3.63 -1.14 -20.19
CA GLU A 50 3.37 -2.55 -20.49
C GLU A 50 1.95 -2.95 -20.06
N ILE A 51 1.51 -4.14 -20.46
CA ILE A 51 0.25 -4.73 -19.98
C ILE A 51 0.58 -5.93 -19.10
N ILE A 52 0.05 -5.94 -17.88
CA ILE A 52 0.21 -7.04 -16.91
C ILE A 52 -1.19 -7.49 -16.53
N ASN A 53 -1.55 -8.75 -16.81
CA ASN A 53 -2.86 -9.31 -16.45
C ASN A 53 -4.04 -8.39 -16.86
N ASP A 54 -4.04 -7.96 -18.12
CA ASP A 54 -5.01 -7.03 -18.72
C ASP A 54 -5.06 -5.61 -18.11
N VAL A 55 -4.09 -5.27 -17.24
CA VAL A 55 -3.92 -3.92 -16.69
C VAL A 55 -2.82 -3.19 -17.45
N ARG A 56 -3.13 -2.00 -18.00
CA ARG A 56 -2.13 -1.14 -18.64
C ARG A 56 -1.34 -0.40 -17.57
N VAL A 57 -0.03 -0.62 -17.49
CA VAL A 57 0.85 -0.01 -16.48
C VAL A 57 1.71 1.06 -17.12
N VAL A 58 1.56 2.32 -16.69
CA VAL A 58 2.33 3.48 -17.16
C VAL A 58 3.26 3.96 -16.05
N ARG A 59 4.57 3.97 -16.31
CA ARG A 59 5.61 4.31 -15.34
C ARG A 59 6.29 5.63 -15.66
N HIS A 60 6.30 6.53 -14.67
CA HIS A 60 7.00 7.81 -14.76
C HIS A 60 8.40 7.75 -14.15
N PRO A 61 9.44 8.29 -14.83
CA PRO A 61 10.80 8.32 -14.30
C PRO A 61 10.91 8.99 -12.94
N VAL A 62 11.65 8.36 -12.03
CA VAL A 62 11.98 8.91 -10.71
C VAL A 62 13.14 9.90 -10.85
N ALA A 63 12.92 11.15 -10.45
CA ALA A 63 13.96 12.18 -10.43
C ALA A 63 14.77 12.17 -9.13
N ILE A 64 14.10 11.94 -7.99
CA ILE A 64 14.73 11.96 -6.66
C ILE A 64 14.24 10.76 -5.86
N ARG A 65 15.17 10.12 -5.12
CA ARG A 65 14.87 9.04 -4.16
C ARG A 65 15.46 9.40 -2.79
N ILE A 66 14.62 9.39 -1.76
CA ILE A 66 15.01 9.64 -0.36
C ILE A 66 14.45 8.49 0.47
N GLY A 67 15.32 7.55 0.86
CA GLY A 67 14.90 6.30 1.48
C GLY A 67 13.91 5.54 0.58
N LYS A 68 12.71 5.27 1.08
CA LYS A 68 11.58 4.67 0.33
C LYS A 68 10.71 5.72 -0.39
N GLY A 69 10.92 7.01 -0.14
CA GLY A 69 10.21 8.07 -0.86
C GLY A 69 10.79 8.27 -2.26
N VAL A 70 9.91 8.42 -3.25
CA VAL A 70 10.27 8.76 -4.63
C VAL A 70 9.52 10.00 -5.04
N VAL A 71 10.18 10.83 -5.84
CA VAL A 71 9.55 11.98 -6.50
C VAL A 71 9.70 11.79 -8.00
N ALA A 72 8.56 11.73 -8.67
CA ALA A 72 8.47 11.63 -10.12
C ALA A 72 7.68 12.84 -10.64
N PRO A 73 8.33 13.89 -11.19
CA PRO A 73 7.66 15.12 -11.59
C PRO A 73 6.51 14.92 -12.58
N GLY A 74 6.62 13.91 -13.46
CA GLY A 74 5.59 13.58 -14.43
C GLY A 74 4.37 12.83 -13.85
N LEU A 75 4.44 12.34 -12.60
CA LEU A 75 3.44 11.42 -12.06
C LEU A 75 2.05 12.05 -11.94
N VAL A 76 1.97 13.25 -11.35
CA VAL A 76 0.69 13.97 -11.22
C VAL A 76 0.10 14.31 -12.59
N GLY A 77 0.94 14.76 -13.53
CA GLY A 77 0.52 15.04 -14.90
C GLY A 77 0.00 13.80 -15.61
N GLY A 78 0.67 12.65 -15.43
CA GLY A 78 0.23 11.36 -15.93
C GLY A 78 -1.12 10.93 -15.36
N ILE A 79 -1.31 11.04 -14.04
CA ILE A 79 -2.58 10.72 -13.38
C ILE A 79 -3.72 11.56 -13.98
N VAL A 80 -3.53 12.88 -14.07
CA VAL A 80 -4.55 13.79 -14.61
C VAL A 80 -4.84 13.51 -16.08
N ARG A 81 -3.80 13.20 -16.88
CA ARG A 81 -3.97 12.86 -18.30
C ARG A 81 -4.82 11.61 -18.49
N GLU A 82 -4.53 10.54 -17.74
CA GLU A 82 -5.31 9.30 -17.82
C GLU A 82 -6.73 9.48 -17.24
N ALA A 83 -6.90 10.42 -16.32
CA ALA A 83 -8.18 10.72 -15.68
C ALA A 83 -9.18 11.47 -16.56
N VAL A 84 -8.76 12.10 -17.68
CA VAL A 84 -9.65 12.90 -18.55
C VAL A 84 -10.85 12.07 -19.03
N ASP A 85 -10.61 10.83 -19.44
CA ASP A 85 -11.64 9.91 -19.94
C ASP A 85 -11.98 8.80 -18.93
N ALA A 86 -11.56 8.94 -17.67
CA ALA A 86 -11.79 7.93 -16.64
C ALA A 86 -13.12 8.18 -15.91
N ASP A 87 -13.76 7.09 -15.49
CA ASP A 87 -14.92 7.18 -14.59
C ASP A 87 -14.46 7.39 -13.13
N VAL A 88 -13.36 6.72 -12.76
CA VAL A 88 -12.85 6.72 -11.38
C VAL A 88 -11.33 6.80 -11.36
N VAL A 89 -10.79 7.64 -10.46
CA VAL A 89 -9.38 7.67 -10.08
C VAL A 89 -9.23 7.19 -8.64
N ASN A 90 -8.57 6.04 -8.43
CA ASN A 90 -8.26 5.51 -7.11
C ASN A 90 -6.80 5.77 -6.74
N LEU A 91 -6.57 6.65 -5.77
CA LEU A 91 -5.25 6.99 -5.25
C LEU A 91 -4.93 6.08 -4.04
N HIS A 92 -3.84 5.33 -4.11
CA HIS A 92 -3.37 4.51 -2.99
C HIS A 92 -2.33 5.27 -2.18
N ALA A 93 -2.74 5.74 -1.00
CA ALA A 93 -1.89 6.49 -0.07
C ALA A 93 -1.30 5.57 1.02
N PRO A 94 -0.10 5.87 1.55
CA PRO A 94 0.59 7.17 1.52
C PRO A 94 1.31 7.48 0.20
N MET A 95 1.11 8.71 -0.29
CA MET A 95 1.74 9.26 -1.49
C MET A 95 1.80 10.78 -1.36
N LEU A 96 2.98 11.40 -1.51
CA LEU A 96 3.15 12.85 -1.39
C LEU A 96 2.36 13.60 -2.47
N GLU A 97 2.28 13.02 -3.66
CA GLU A 97 1.58 13.55 -4.81
C GLU A 97 0.05 13.48 -4.67
N ALA A 98 -0.50 12.62 -3.80
CA ALA A 98 -1.92 12.28 -3.76
C ALA A 98 -2.80 13.51 -3.55
N GLY A 99 -2.38 14.45 -2.70
CA GLY A 99 -3.16 15.65 -2.45
C GLY A 99 -3.32 16.53 -3.69
N PHE A 100 -2.23 16.73 -4.44
CA PHE A 100 -2.26 17.53 -5.67
C PHE A 100 -2.95 16.80 -6.80
N ALA A 101 -2.72 15.48 -6.92
CA ALA A 101 -3.41 14.64 -7.88
C ALA A 101 -4.92 14.69 -7.66
N ALA A 102 -5.40 14.49 -6.43
CA ALA A 102 -6.83 14.55 -6.11
C ALA A 102 -7.45 15.91 -6.46
N ALA A 103 -6.78 17.01 -6.09
CA ALA A 103 -7.28 18.36 -6.38
C ALA A 103 -7.33 18.67 -7.89
N LEU A 104 -6.32 18.25 -8.65
CA LEU A 104 -6.27 18.48 -10.10
C LEU A 104 -7.25 17.60 -10.86
N VAL A 105 -7.39 16.33 -10.48
CA VAL A 105 -8.40 15.42 -11.07
C VAL A 105 -9.80 16.01 -10.84
N LYS A 106 -10.13 16.38 -9.60
CA LYS A 106 -11.43 16.96 -9.25
C LYS A 106 -11.74 18.27 -9.98
N SER A 107 -10.73 19.09 -10.28
CA SER A 107 -10.92 20.39 -10.93
C SER A 107 -10.84 20.35 -12.46
N ARG A 108 -10.30 19.28 -13.06
CA ARG A 108 -10.03 19.23 -14.51
C ARG A 108 -10.72 18.08 -15.24
N THR A 109 -11.35 17.17 -14.52
CA THR A 109 -11.95 15.96 -15.09
C THR A 109 -13.30 15.70 -14.45
N ALA A 110 -14.11 14.85 -15.06
CA ALA A 110 -15.37 14.39 -14.49
C ALA A 110 -15.23 13.14 -13.60
N ALA A 111 -14.01 12.59 -13.48
CA ALA A 111 -13.76 11.35 -12.76
C ALA A 111 -14.01 11.50 -11.26
N SER A 112 -14.65 10.49 -10.66
CA SER A 112 -14.78 10.41 -9.20
C SER A 112 -13.45 10.04 -8.57
N VAL A 113 -13.05 10.74 -7.51
CA VAL A 113 -11.77 10.49 -6.83
C VAL A 113 -12.00 9.60 -5.60
N VAL A 114 -11.40 8.42 -5.59
CA VAL A 114 -11.36 7.54 -4.42
C VAL A 114 -9.97 7.60 -3.81
N LEU A 115 -9.87 7.74 -2.50
CA LEU A 115 -8.62 7.61 -1.76
C LEU A 115 -8.63 6.29 -0.99
N THR A 116 -7.79 5.34 -1.37
CA THR A 116 -7.51 4.17 -0.53
C THR A 116 -6.35 4.49 0.41
N TYR A 117 -6.63 4.68 1.69
CA TYR A 117 -5.64 5.01 2.71
C TYR A 117 -5.16 3.74 3.44
N HIS A 118 -3.93 3.33 3.16
CA HIS A 118 -3.37 2.07 3.68
C HIS A 118 -2.78 2.23 5.08
N CYS A 119 -2.02 3.29 5.30
CA CYS A 119 -1.41 3.55 6.58
C CYS A 119 -0.88 4.98 6.78
N ASP A 120 -0.78 5.36 8.05
CA ASP A 120 0.07 6.38 8.61
C ASP A 120 1.54 6.02 8.38
N VAL A 121 2.30 6.95 7.83
CA VAL A 121 3.75 6.77 7.67
C VAL A 121 4.43 6.89 9.03
N SER A 122 5.01 5.79 9.51
CA SER A 122 5.88 5.77 10.69
C SER A 122 7.33 5.80 10.24
N LEU A 123 8.11 6.77 10.73
CA LEU A 123 9.53 6.92 10.42
C LEU A 123 10.33 7.03 11.72
N PRO A 124 11.61 6.59 11.74
CA PRO A 124 12.46 6.72 12.91
C PRO A 124 12.56 8.17 13.39
N PRO A 125 12.70 8.42 14.71
CA PRO A 125 12.82 9.77 15.25
C PRO A 125 13.95 10.58 14.61
N GLY A 126 13.67 11.82 14.22
CA GLY A 126 14.64 12.75 13.66
C GLY A 126 13.95 13.94 12.99
N PRO A 127 14.56 15.13 12.96
CA PRO A 127 13.90 16.35 12.47
C PRO A 127 13.43 16.23 11.01
N LEU A 128 14.27 15.67 10.13
CA LEU A 128 13.94 15.44 8.72
C LEU A 128 12.83 14.40 8.55
N ASN A 129 12.82 13.34 9.35
CA ASN A 129 11.80 12.29 9.28
C ASN A 129 10.45 12.78 9.81
N THR A 130 10.47 13.58 10.88
CA THR A 130 9.27 14.25 11.40
C THR A 130 8.68 15.21 10.37
N LEU A 131 9.52 15.98 9.67
CA LEU A 131 9.05 16.85 8.59
C LEU A 131 8.44 16.03 7.44
N GLN A 132 9.10 14.95 7.00
CA GLN A 132 8.56 14.04 5.99
C GLN A 132 7.20 13.45 6.39
N GLY A 133 7.07 12.96 7.62
CA GLY A 133 5.81 12.45 8.16
C GLY A 133 4.70 13.52 8.14
N ARG A 134 4.99 14.75 8.57
CA ARG A 134 4.03 15.86 8.54
C ARG A 134 3.62 16.25 7.12
N LEU A 135 4.55 16.25 6.17
CA LEU A 135 4.26 16.53 4.77
C LEU A 135 3.38 15.42 4.17
N MET A 136 3.65 14.15 4.49
CA MET A 136 2.82 13.03 4.07
C MET A 136 1.41 13.10 4.67
N ASP A 137 1.29 13.40 5.96
CA ASP A 137 0.00 13.58 6.63
C ASP A 137 -0.77 14.74 5.98
N ARG A 138 -0.09 15.85 5.65
CA ARG A 138 -0.71 16.99 4.95
C ARG A 138 -1.18 16.62 3.55
N ALA A 139 -0.37 15.90 2.77
CA ALA A 139 -0.73 15.43 1.44
C ALA A 139 -1.95 14.49 1.50
N SER A 140 -1.96 13.57 2.45
CA SER A 140 -3.05 12.61 2.66
C SER A 140 -4.34 13.29 3.12
N ARG A 141 -4.27 14.27 4.04
CA ARG A 141 -5.43 15.11 4.41
C ARG A 141 -5.99 15.88 3.22
N MET A 142 -5.11 16.44 2.39
CA MET A 142 -5.53 17.16 1.19
C MET A 142 -6.20 16.22 0.19
N ALA A 143 -5.66 15.02 0.00
CA ALA A 143 -6.27 14.00 -0.84
C ALA A 143 -7.65 13.60 -0.32
N ALA A 144 -7.78 13.30 0.98
CA ALA A 144 -9.03 12.85 1.60
C ALA A 144 -10.14 13.90 1.50
N ARG A 145 -9.79 15.20 1.64
CA ARG A 145 -10.76 16.29 1.47
C ARG A 145 -11.27 16.40 0.03
N ASN A 146 -10.39 16.20 -0.95
CA ASN A 146 -10.73 16.28 -2.37
C ASN A 146 -11.37 14.99 -2.91
N ALA A 147 -11.14 13.85 -2.26
CA ALA A 147 -11.78 12.58 -2.60
C ALA A 147 -13.30 12.65 -2.42
N ASP A 148 -14.02 11.89 -3.22
CA ASP A 148 -15.47 11.69 -3.12
C ASP A 148 -15.78 10.52 -2.17
N ALA A 149 -14.87 9.54 -2.06
CA ALA A 149 -14.88 8.49 -1.04
C ALA A 149 -13.46 8.17 -0.51
N VAL A 150 -13.37 7.77 0.76
CA VAL A 150 -12.12 7.40 1.43
C VAL A 150 -12.23 5.97 1.95
N VAL A 151 -11.51 5.07 1.29
CA VAL A 151 -11.45 3.65 1.64
C VAL A 151 -10.36 3.39 2.67
N VAL A 152 -10.70 2.67 3.73
CA VAL A 152 -9.75 2.16 4.74
C VAL A 152 -9.96 0.66 4.96
N SER A 153 -8.95 -0.02 5.50
CA SER A 153 -9.03 -1.44 5.83
C SER A 153 -9.97 -1.74 7.00
N THR A 154 -9.96 -0.90 8.04
CA THR A 154 -10.83 -1.03 9.21
C THR A 154 -11.27 0.34 9.74
N GLU A 155 -12.45 0.38 10.36
CA GLU A 155 -12.94 1.60 11.02
C GLU A 155 -12.04 2.01 12.19
N ASP A 156 -11.57 1.04 12.98
CA ASP A 156 -10.66 1.27 14.11
C ASP A 156 -9.39 2.00 13.67
N TYR A 157 -8.83 1.61 12.51
CA TYR A 157 -7.66 2.28 11.95
C TYR A 157 -7.96 3.74 11.61
N ALA A 158 -9.09 4.02 10.95
CA ALA A 158 -9.46 5.38 10.57
C ALA A 158 -9.67 6.29 11.79
N ARG A 159 -10.25 5.76 12.87
CA ARG A 159 -10.50 6.52 14.12
C ARG A 159 -9.20 6.86 14.85
N ASN A 160 -8.22 5.95 14.83
CA ASN A 160 -6.95 6.09 15.54
C ASN A 160 -5.81 6.67 14.67
N SER A 161 -6.05 6.96 13.39
CA SER A 161 -5.07 7.60 12.49
C SER A 161 -4.79 9.06 12.90
N ARG A 162 -3.55 9.51 12.68
CA ARG A 162 -3.13 10.93 12.82
C ARG A 162 -3.90 11.90 11.91
N ILE A 163 -4.62 11.39 10.92
CA ILE A 163 -5.41 12.18 9.98
C ILE A 163 -6.91 11.84 10.01
N SER A 164 -7.37 11.16 11.08
CA SER A 164 -8.76 10.70 11.28
C SER A 164 -9.81 11.74 10.91
N ALA A 165 -9.66 12.99 11.36
CA ALA A 165 -10.59 14.08 11.06
C ALA A 165 -10.81 14.34 9.55
N SER A 166 -9.89 13.93 8.68
CA SER A 166 -10.04 14.02 7.23
C SER A 166 -10.50 12.70 6.58
N LEU A 167 -10.33 11.56 7.24
CA LEU A 167 -10.77 10.24 6.74
C LEU A 167 -12.26 10.00 7.02
N LEU A 168 -12.70 10.27 8.25
CA LEU A 168 -14.03 9.92 8.75
C LEU A 168 -15.21 10.52 7.97
N PRO A 169 -15.17 11.76 7.43
CA PRO A 169 -16.34 12.36 6.79
C PRO A 169 -16.85 11.63 5.53
N LYS A 170 -16.00 10.84 4.89
CA LYS A 170 -16.28 10.14 3.61
C LYS A 170 -15.84 8.68 3.66
N LEU A 171 -15.90 8.10 4.87
CA LEU A 171 -15.30 6.81 5.18
C LEU A 171 -16.09 5.67 4.54
N GLU A 172 -15.39 4.80 3.84
CA GLU A 172 -15.86 3.48 3.42
C GLU A 172 -14.88 2.43 3.96
N VAL A 173 -15.40 1.39 4.62
CA VAL A 173 -14.57 0.33 5.21
C VAL A 173 -14.58 -0.87 4.27
N ILE A 174 -13.45 -1.09 3.59
CA ILE A 174 -13.25 -2.22 2.68
C ILE A 174 -11.96 -2.91 3.06
N ALA A 175 -12.09 -4.09 3.67
CA ALA A 175 -10.95 -4.91 4.03
C ALA A 175 -10.19 -5.39 2.77
N PRO A 176 -8.85 -5.48 2.82
CA PRO A 176 -8.07 -6.11 1.77
C PRO A 176 -8.54 -7.53 1.46
N GLY A 177 -8.54 -7.89 0.17
CA GLY A 177 -8.82 -9.26 -0.24
C GLY A 177 -7.80 -10.25 0.31
N CYS A 178 -8.25 -11.48 0.54
CA CYS A 178 -7.37 -12.62 0.78
C CYS A 178 -7.49 -13.56 -0.43
N HIS A 179 -6.35 -13.97 -0.97
CA HIS A 179 -6.31 -15.00 -2.01
C HIS A 179 -6.50 -16.35 -1.34
N ASP A 180 -7.50 -17.11 -1.80
CA ASP A 180 -7.58 -18.51 -1.41
C ASP A 180 -6.38 -19.24 -2.01
N ARG A 181 -5.64 -19.94 -1.15
CA ARG A 181 -4.43 -20.66 -1.55
C ARG A 181 -4.66 -22.12 -1.28
N ASP A 182 -4.24 -22.95 -2.24
CA ASP A 182 -4.27 -24.39 -2.08
C ASP A 182 -3.59 -24.80 -0.77
N ARG A 183 -4.21 -25.75 -0.07
CA ARG A 183 -3.63 -26.30 1.16
C ARG A 183 -2.31 -26.97 0.81
N GLY A 184 -1.23 -26.51 1.42
CA GLY A 184 0.06 -27.18 1.35
C GLY A 184 0.14 -28.39 2.30
N THR A 185 1.06 -29.29 2.03
CA THR A 185 1.52 -30.32 2.96
C THR A 185 2.51 -29.73 3.96
N ALA A 186 2.40 -30.11 5.23
CA ALA A 186 3.28 -29.58 6.29
C ALA A 186 4.66 -30.26 6.25
N GLU A 187 5.56 -29.74 5.42
CA GLU A 187 6.93 -30.29 5.25
C GLU A 187 7.91 -29.89 6.37
N PHE A 188 7.69 -28.73 7.00
CA PHE A 188 8.56 -28.21 8.07
C PHE A 188 8.07 -28.59 9.47
N ARG A 189 7.19 -29.58 9.60
CA ARG A 189 6.70 -30.03 10.90
C ARG A 189 7.73 -30.95 11.56
N ASP A 190 8.22 -30.55 12.74
CA ASP A 190 9.14 -31.33 13.56
C ASP A 190 8.44 -31.79 14.85
N GLY A 191 8.05 -33.06 14.90
CA GLY A 191 7.41 -33.68 16.05
C GLY A 191 5.90 -33.45 16.16
N THR A 192 5.32 -33.95 17.25
CA THR A 192 3.87 -34.00 17.47
C THR A 192 3.33 -32.82 18.27
N GLY A 193 4.19 -32.07 18.96
CA GLY A 193 3.80 -30.95 19.83
C GLY A 193 3.23 -29.73 19.09
N LEU A 194 2.84 -28.72 19.86
CA LEU A 194 2.27 -27.47 19.33
C LEU A 194 3.29 -26.74 18.45
N HIS A 195 2.89 -26.37 17.23
CA HIS A 195 3.71 -25.54 16.34
C HIS A 195 3.10 -24.15 16.25
N VAL A 196 3.86 -23.14 16.65
CA VAL A 196 3.49 -21.74 16.53
C VAL A 196 4.32 -21.12 15.42
N GLY A 197 3.68 -20.49 14.44
CA GLY A 197 4.34 -19.94 13.26
C GLY A 197 4.19 -18.42 13.14
N PHE A 198 5.26 -17.76 12.75
CA PHE A 198 5.24 -16.38 12.25
C PHE A 198 5.83 -16.35 10.85
N LEU A 199 5.11 -15.71 9.92
CA LEU A 199 5.60 -15.43 8.57
C LEU A 199 5.48 -13.94 8.29
N GLY A 200 6.61 -13.25 8.16
CA GLY A 200 6.62 -11.82 7.88
C GLY A 200 7.97 -11.17 8.12
N ARG A 201 8.07 -9.88 7.79
CA ARG A 201 9.28 -9.08 8.07
C ARG A 201 9.59 -9.06 9.56
N ILE A 202 10.86 -9.30 9.92
CA ILE A 202 11.31 -9.25 11.32
C ILE A 202 11.63 -7.78 11.65
N VAL A 203 10.63 -7.04 12.11
CA VAL A 203 10.72 -5.62 12.51
C VAL A 203 9.94 -5.37 13.80
N GLU A 204 10.32 -4.33 14.53
CA GLU A 204 9.72 -3.95 15.83
C GLU A 204 8.18 -3.90 15.80
N GLU A 205 7.62 -3.30 14.74
CA GLU A 205 6.16 -3.19 14.54
C GLU A 205 5.41 -4.53 14.50
N LYS A 206 6.12 -5.65 14.32
CA LYS A 206 5.52 -7.00 14.32
C LYS A 206 5.45 -7.66 15.69
N GLY A 207 6.05 -7.06 16.72
CA GLY A 207 5.94 -7.54 18.10
C GLY A 207 6.39 -8.99 18.30
N ILE A 208 7.41 -9.43 17.53
CA ILE A 208 7.90 -10.82 17.58
C ILE A 208 8.47 -11.16 18.96
N ASP A 209 8.94 -10.16 19.70
CA ASP A 209 9.35 -10.28 21.10
C ASP A 209 8.19 -10.72 22.02
N TYR A 210 6.97 -10.24 21.78
CA TYR A 210 5.78 -10.69 22.51
C TYR A 210 5.45 -12.14 22.17
N LEU A 211 5.55 -12.52 20.88
CA LEU A 211 5.38 -13.90 20.44
C LEU A 211 6.38 -14.84 21.13
N VAL A 212 7.67 -14.49 21.13
CA VAL A 212 8.73 -15.28 21.77
C VAL A 212 8.50 -15.38 23.28
N ARG A 213 8.14 -14.28 23.95
CA ARG A 213 7.82 -14.30 25.38
C ARG A 213 6.62 -15.18 25.70
N GLY A 214 5.56 -15.09 24.92
CA GLY A 214 4.37 -15.95 25.06
C GLY A 214 4.70 -17.41 24.84
N PHE A 215 5.48 -17.74 23.81
CA PHE A 215 5.90 -19.11 23.52
C PHE A 215 6.76 -19.69 24.65
N ARG A 216 7.69 -18.91 25.22
CA ARG A 216 8.54 -19.34 26.35
C ARG A 216 7.77 -19.58 27.65
N ALA A 217 6.53 -19.10 27.76
CA ALA A 217 5.67 -19.35 28.90
C ALA A 217 4.91 -20.70 28.80
N LEU A 218 5.01 -21.40 27.67
CA LEU A 218 4.43 -22.73 27.50
C LEU A 218 5.28 -23.78 28.23
N ASP A 219 4.64 -24.60 29.06
CA ASP A 219 5.25 -25.76 29.70
C ASP A 219 5.08 -27.01 28.82
N ASP A 220 5.60 -26.95 27.59
CA ASP A 220 5.58 -28.05 26.62
C ASP A 220 6.94 -28.16 25.91
N PRO A 221 7.78 -29.16 26.25
CA PRO A 221 9.08 -29.36 25.61
C PRO A 221 8.97 -29.87 24.15
N ALA A 222 7.81 -30.37 23.74
CA ALA A 222 7.53 -30.78 22.37
C ALA A 222 7.07 -29.62 21.49
N ALA A 223 6.75 -28.44 22.07
CA ALA A 223 6.36 -27.28 21.30
C ALA A 223 7.51 -26.75 20.43
N ARG A 224 7.16 -26.16 19.29
CA ARG A 224 8.10 -25.55 18.32
C ARG A 224 7.61 -24.16 17.92
N LEU A 225 8.52 -23.20 17.90
CA LEU A 225 8.30 -21.85 17.38
C LEU A 225 9.05 -21.70 16.05
N LEU A 226 8.31 -21.45 14.97
CA LEU A 226 8.86 -21.23 13.63
C LEU A 226 8.70 -19.76 13.26
N ILE A 227 9.81 -19.09 12.94
CA ILE A 227 9.83 -17.70 12.51
C ILE A 227 10.46 -17.66 11.12
N ALA A 228 9.68 -17.28 10.13
CA ALA A 228 10.10 -17.17 8.74
C ALA A 228 9.96 -15.72 8.27
N GLY A 229 11.03 -15.17 7.71
CA GLY A 229 11.05 -13.78 7.30
C GLY A 229 12.45 -13.24 7.14
N ASP A 230 12.57 -12.19 6.33
CA ASP A 230 13.81 -11.45 6.21
C ASP A 230 14.01 -10.52 7.42
N PHE A 231 15.27 -10.25 7.75
CA PHE A 231 15.75 -9.28 8.74
C PHE A 231 16.84 -8.36 8.16
N ALA A 232 17.47 -8.73 7.04
CA ALA A 232 18.71 -8.12 6.55
C ALA A 232 18.49 -7.03 5.49
N GLN A 233 17.36 -7.03 4.76
CA GLN A 233 17.08 -6.06 3.69
C GLN A 233 15.75 -5.32 3.89
N ILE A 234 15.47 -4.86 5.11
CA ILE A 234 14.21 -4.15 5.42
C ILE A 234 14.50 -2.71 5.85
N ALA A 235 14.05 -1.73 5.04
CA ALA A 235 14.06 -0.35 5.53
C ALA A 235 13.08 -0.22 6.70
N GLY A 236 13.61 0.11 7.88
CA GLY A 236 12.89 0.17 9.16
C GLY A 236 13.24 -0.95 10.14
N GLY A 237 14.07 -1.93 9.76
CA GLY A 237 14.64 -2.88 10.71
C GLY A 237 15.72 -2.20 11.56
N ARG A 238 15.57 -2.23 12.88
CA ARG A 238 16.68 -2.17 13.83
C ARG A 238 16.90 -3.58 14.36
#